data_AF-A0A976L8T3-F1
#
_entry.id   AF-A0A976L8T3-F1
#
_cell.length_a   1.000
_cell.length_b   1.000
_cell.length_c   1.000
_cell.angle_alpha   90.00
_cell.angle_beta   90.00
_cell.angle_gamma   90.00
#
_symmetry.space_group_name_H-M   'P 1'
#
loop_
_entity.id
_entity.type
_entity.pdbx_description
1 polymer ?
#
loop_
_entity_poly.entity_id
_entity_poly.type
_entity_poly.pdbx_seq_one_letter_code
_entity_poly.pdbx_strand_id
1 'polypeptide(L)' 'GMVLTVEPGLYIPLDCLEVDPCWRGIGIRIEDDVLVTKDGVEVLTQALPKSVKDIEALMASPK' A
#
# COMPACT_ATOMS: atom_id res chain seq x y z
N GLY A 1 -15.86 16.27 6.79
CA GLY A 1 -16.66 15.05 6.66
C GLY A 1 -16.12 14.00 7.60
N MET A 2 -16.33 12.72 7.29
CA MET A 2 -15.73 11.59 8.02
C MET A 2 -14.31 11.32 7.51
N VAL A 3 -13.45 10.77 8.38
CA VAL A 3 -12.11 10.31 8.03
C VAL A 3 -12.05 8.80 8.26
N LEU A 4 -11.49 8.06 7.31
CA LEU A 4 -11.28 6.61 7.40
C LEU A 4 -9.99 6.20 6.66
N THR A 5 -9.55 4.98 6.90
CA THR A 5 -8.46 4.33 6.16
C THR A 5 -8.98 3.62 4.91
N VAL A 6 -8.14 3.56 3.88
CA VAL A 6 -8.30 2.65 2.72
C VAL A 6 -7.05 1.79 2.67
N GLU A 7 -7.17 0.52 3.04
CA GLU A 7 -6.02 -0.32 3.42
C GLU A 7 -6.04 -1.77 2.85
N PRO A 8 -6.14 -1.96 1.53
CA PRO A 8 -6.09 -3.30 0.95
C PRO A 8 -4.75 -4.01 1.25
N GLY A 9 -4.83 -5.31 1.56
CA GLY A 9 -3.65 -6.15 1.78
C GLY A 9 -3.81 -7.56 1.22
N LEU A 10 -2.68 -8.16 0.85
CA LEU A 10 -2.55 -9.54 0.41
C LEU A 10 -1.46 -10.22 1.25
N TYR A 11 -1.78 -11.39 1.80
CA TYR A 11 -0.89 -12.14 2.67
C TYR A 11 -0.88 -13.60 2.20
N ILE A 12 0.29 -14.09 1.80
CA ILE A 12 0.47 -15.45 1.30
C ILE A 12 1.24 -16.25 2.35
N PRO A 13 0.63 -17.25 2.99
CA PRO A 13 1.34 -18.13 3.93
C PRO A 13 2.56 -18.80 3.30
N LEU A 14 3.59 -19.05 4.11
CA LEU A 14 4.83 -19.68 3.63
C LEU A 14 4.60 -21.07 3.04
N ASP A 15 3.60 -21.78 3.55
CA ASP A 15 3.19 -23.13 3.17
C ASP A 15 2.05 -23.16 2.13
N CYS A 16 1.69 -22.02 1.53
CA CYS A 16 0.64 -21.96 0.51
C CYS A 16 1.09 -22.64 -0.79
N LEU A 17 0.61 -23.87 -1.02
CA LEU A 17 0.95 -24.67 -2.20
C LEU A 17 0.17 -24.30 -3.47
N GLU A 18 -0.85 -23.43 -3.36
CA GLU A 18 -1.71 -23.00 -4.47
C GLU A 18 -1.08 -21.91 -5.36
N VAL A 19 0.06 -21.35 -4.93
CA VAL A 19 0.83 -20.34 -5.67
C VAL A 19 2.27 -20.76 -5.88
N ASP A 20 2.93 -20.13 -6.86
CA ASP A 20 4.35 -20.37 -7.12
C ASP A 20 5.22 -20.07 -5.89
N PRO A 21 6.32 -20.82 -5.66
CA PRO A 21 7.18 -20.65 -4.50
C PRO A 21 7.71 -19.23 -4.28
N CYS A 22 7.88 -18.45 -5.35
CA CYS A 22 8.37 -17.07 -5.26
C CYS A 22 7.39 -16.11 -4.55
N TRP A 23 6.11 -16.46 -4.46
CA TRP A 23 5.09 -15.63 -3.82
C TRP A 23 4.86 -15.96 -2.34
N ARG A 24 5.37 -17.10 -1.87
CA ARG A 24 5.10 -17.63 -0.52
C ARG A 24 5.82 -16.81 0.55
N GLY A 25 5.13 -16.56 1.66
CA GLY A 25 5.65 -15.78 2.78
C GLY A 25 5.66 -14.27 2.54
N ILE A 26 5.13 -13.78 1.41
CA ILE A 26 5.00 -12.36 1.12
C ILE A 26 3.70 -11.82 1.71
N GLY A 27 3.81 -10.74 2.47
CA GLY A 27 2.68 -9.95 2.96
C GLY A 27 2.85 -8.49 2.57
N ILE A 28 1.85 -7.91 1.93
CA ILE A 28 1.84 -6.52 1.46
C ILE A 28 0.52 -5.86 1.86
N ARG A 29 0.57 -4.65 2.40
CA ARG A 29 -0.57 -3.75 2.61
C ARG A 29 -0.17 -2.35 2.19
N ILE A 30 -1.05 -1.66 1.48
CA ILE A 30 -0.90 -0.23 1.15
C ILE A 30 -2.09 0.48 1.77
N GLU A 31 -1.84 1.56 2.48
CA GLU A 31 -2.82 2.24 3.32
C GLU A 31 -2.74 3.76 3.14
N ASP A 32 -3.89 4.40 3.03
CA ASP A 32 -4.05 5.85 3.03
C ASP A 32 -5.21 6.28 3.95
N ASP A 33 -5.02 7.41 4.62
CA ASP A 33 -6.07 8.17 5.28
C ASP A 33 -6.83 9.03 4.28
N VAL A 34 -8.16 8.90 4.24
CA VAL A 34 -9.04 9.64 3.35
C VAL A 34 -10.10 10.43 4.11
N LEU A 35 -10.27 11.70 3.73
CA LEU A 35 -11.36 12.56 4.17
C LEU A 35 -12.48 12.53 3.13
N VAL A 36 -13.68 12.11 3.54
CA VAL A 36 -14.88 12.23 2.71
C VAL A 36 -15.34 13.68 2.70
N THR A 37 -15.42 14.27 1.51
CA THR A 37 -15.91 15.62 1.27
C THR A 37 -17.32 15.58 0.68
N LYS A 38 -17.92 16.75 0.42
CA LYS A 38 -19.26 16.81 -0.18
C LYS A 38 -19.28 16.28 -1.62
N ASP A 39 -18.20 16.52 -2.35
CA ASP A 39 -18.11 16.29 -3.80
C ASP A 39 -17.14 15.15 -4.16
N GLY A 40 -16.57 14.46 -3.17
CA GLY A 40 -15.63 13.36 -3.38
C GLY A 40 -14.81 12.98 -2.14
N VAL A 41 -13.52 12.75 -2.35
CA VAL A 41 -12.55 12.39 -1.29
C VAL A 41 -11.26 13.18 -1.43
N GLU A 42 -10.61 13.45 -0.31
CA GLU A 42 -9.26 13.99 -0.24
C GLU A 42 -8.34 12.97 0.43
N VAL A 43 -7.19 12.66 -0.17
CA VAL A 43 -6.21 11.72 0.36
C VAL A 43 -5.19 12.50 1.20
N LEU A 44 -5.27 12.36 2.52
CA LEU A 44 -4.48 13.16 3.47
C LEU A 44 -3.00 12.73 3.52
N THR A 45 -2.72 11.49 3.13
CA THR A 45 -1.41 10.83 3.19
C THR A 45 -0.76 10.68 1.81
N GLN A 46 -1.28 11.37 0.79
CA GLN A 46 -0.84 11.27 -0.61
C GLN A 46 0.63 11.62 -0.86
N ALA A 47 1.28 12.34 0.05
CA ALA A 47 2.68 12.75 -0.10
C ALA A 47 3.68 11.58 0.03
N LEU A 48 3.25 10.44 0.59
CA LEU A 48 4.11 9.26 0.72
C LEU A 48 4.17 8.49 -0.61
N PRO A 49 5.37 8.05 -1.06
CA PRO A 49 5.51 7.25 -2.26
C PRO A 49 4.92 5.86 -2.03
N LYS A 50 4.07 5.43 -2.97
CA LYS A 50 3.39 4.14 -2.94
C LYS A 50 3.56 3.34 -4.23
N SER A 51 3.91 4.00 -5.33
CA SER A 51 4.21 3.32 -6.58
C SER A 51 5.59 2.65 -6.48
N VAL A 52 5.76 1.52 -7.17
CA VAL A 52 7.04 0.79 -7.21
C VAL A 52 8.18 1.72 -7.63
N LYS A 53 7.97 2.51 -8.69
CA LYS A 53 8.96 3.44 -9.21
C LYS A 53 9.38 4.49 -8.17
N ASP A 54 8.42 5.09 -7.48
CA ASP A 54 8.72 6.17 -6.51
C ASP A 54 9.40 5.62 -5.27
N ILE A 55 9.00 4.42 -4.83
CA ILE A 55 9.66 3.70 -3.72
C ILE A 55 11.10 3.35 -4.10
N GLU A 56 11.33 2.75 -5.26
CA GLU A 56 12.68 2.39 -5.73
C GLU A 56 13.58 3.62 -5.87
N ALA A 57 13.05 4.72 -6.42
CA ALA A 57 13.78 5.98 -6.54
C ALA A 57 14.13 6.56 -5.16
N LEU A 58 13.20 6.53 -4.20
CA LEU A 58 13.46 6.95 -2.82
C LEU A 58 14.53 6.06 -2.16
N MET A 59 14.45 4.74 -2.31
CA MET A 59 15.42 3.80 -1.73
C MET A 59 16.83 3.95 -2.31
N ALA A 60 16.94 4.33 -3.59
CA ALA A 60 18.21 4.59 -4.26
C ALA A 60 18.80 5.96 -3.93
N SER A 61 18.04 6.84 -3.26
CA SER A 61 18.51 8.19 -2.93
C SER A 61 19.64 8.15 -1.89
N PRO A 62 20.64 9.04 -1.99
CA PRO A 62 21.67 9.16 -0.97
C PRO A 62 21.07 9.45 0.40
N LYS A 63 21.66 8.88 1.45
CA LYS A 63 21.30 9.19 2.84
C LYS A 63 21.80 10.56 3.27
#